data_AF-A0A6A1VIA5-F1
#
_entry.id   AF-A0A6A1VIA5-F1
#
_cell.length_a   1.000
_cell.length_b   1.000
_cell.length_c   1.000
_cell.angle_alpha   90.00
_cell.angle_beta   90.00
_cell.angle_gamma   90.00
#
_symmetry.space_group_name_H-M   'P 1'
#
loop_
_entity.id
_entity.type
_entity.pdbx_description
1 polymer ?
#
loop_
_entity_poly.entity_id
_entity_poly.type
_entity_poly.pdbx_seq_one_letter_code
_entity_poly.pdbx_strand_id
1 'polypeptide(L)'
;MESPHGGSERDKSNPSSSPTPVVSKFWEDFDLEKEKVALDEQGLRIAENQENSQKNRRKLAESTRDFKKAAPEDKLSLFNSLLKGYQEEVDNLTKRAKFGENAFLNIYQKLYEAPDPYPVLASVAEQDLKLSELESENRKMKVELEEFRTEATHLKNQQATIRRLEERNRQLEQQMEEKVKEIVEMKQRSLAEENQKTMEVLKDREQLLQDQLRQAKDSVSNMQKLHELAQSQLFELRAQSDEDRAAKQSEVNLLMDEVERAQTRLLSLEREKVHFSNPAAYILKWIQLVSNLVYYVGFQLF
;
A
#
# COMPACT_ATOMS: atom_id res chain seq x y z
N MET A 1 -1.12 -13.02 32.37
CA MET A 1 0.31 -13.41 32.42
C MET A 1 1.06 -12.19 32.91
N GLU A 2 1.13 -12.06 34.22
CA GLU A 2 1.92 -11.04 34.91
C GLU A 2 3.33 -11.60 35.13
N SER A 3 4.33 -10.79 34.82
CA SER A 3 5.72 -11.06 35.19
C SER A 3 6.22 -9.87 36.02
N PRO A 4 6.50 -10.04 37.31
CA PRO A 4 7.42 -9.18 38.03
C PRO A 4 8.73 -9.94 38.24
N HIS A 5 9.81 -9.48 37.61
CA HIS A 5 11.15 -10.04 37.82
C HIS A 5 12.16 -8.93 38.07
N GLY A 6 12.92 -9.10 39.15
CA GLY A 6 14.14 -8.35 39.48
C GLY A 6 13.83 -7.07 40.25
N GLY A 7 13.87 -7.01 41.59
CA GLY A 7 14.87 -7.64 42.43
C GLY A 7 16.22 -6.93 42.30
N SER A 8 16.26 -5.60 42.50
CA SER A 8 17.51 -4.86 42.73
C SER A 8 17.66 -4.58 44.23
N GLU A 9 17.77 -5.65 45.01
CA GLU A 9 18.38 -5.60 46.34
C GLU A 9 19.89 -5.70 46.15
N ARG A 10 20.58 -4.60 45.87
CA ARG A 10 22.05 -4.52 46.01
C ARG A 10 22.52 -3.07 46.05
N ASP A 11 22.08 -2.37 47.08
CA ASP A 11 22.86 -1.28 47.67
C ASP A 11 22.53 -1.17 49.17
N LYS A 12 22.67 -2.29 49.88
CA LYS A 12 22.93 -2.22 51.33
C LYS A 12 24.40 -1.87 51.46
N SER A 13 24.71 -0.59 51.27
CA SER A 13 25.92 -0.01 51.82
C SER A 13 25.98 -0.39 53.29
N ASN A 14 27.02 -1.15 53.65
CA ASN A 14 27.31 -1.47 55.04
C ASN A 14 27.21 -0.16 55.85
N PRO A 15 26.43 -0.11 56.95
CA PRO A 15 26.52 1.00 57.87
C PRO A 15 27.81 0.77 58.66
N SER A 16 28.96 1.08 58.06
CA SER A 16 30.08 1.55 58.87
C SER A 16 29.51 2.73 59.63
N SER A 17 29.26 2.56 60.93
CA SER A 17 28.67 3.57 61.80
C SER A 17 29.36 4.89 61.51
N SER A 18 28.70 5.80 60.79
CA SER A 18 29.33 7.05 60.41
C SER A 18 29.74 7.74 61.72
N PRO A 19 30.95 8.30 61.81
CA PRO A 19 31.36 9.02 63.02
C PRO A 19 30.52 10.29 63.24
N THR A 20 29.71 10.68 62.24
CA THR A 20 28.87 11.88 62.21
C THR A 20 28.02 12.09 63.46
N PRO A 21 27.22 11.11 63.95
CA PRO A 21 26.37 11.35 65.12
C PRO A 21 27.19 11.50 66.41
N VAL A 22 28.32 10.80 66.51
CA VAL A 22 29.21 10.84 67.69
C VAL A 22 29.92 12.18 67.75
N VAL A 23 30.52 12.60 66.64
CA VAL A 23 31.21 13.90 66.51
C VAL A 23 30.22 15.05 66.71
N SER A 24 29.08 15.03 66.02
CA SER A 24 28.07 16.08 66.12
C SER A 24 27.58 16.25 67.55
N LYS A 25 27.27 15.13 68.23
CA LYS A 25 26.80 15.16 69.61
C LYS A 25 27.86 15.66 70.58
N PHE A 26 29.12 15.25 70.42
CA PHE A 26 30.20 15.75 71.26
C PHE A 26 30.35 17.27 71.12
N TRP A 27 30.39 17.80 69.90
CA TRP A 27 30.60 19.24 69.68
C TRP A 27 29.38 20.09 70.08
N GLU A 28 28.18 19.50 70.07
CA GLU A 28 26.98 20.08 70.67
C GLU A 28 27.10 20.14 72.20
N ASP A 29 27.42 19.02 72.85
CA ASP A 29 27.56 18.93 74.32
C ASP A 29 28.75 19.74 74.85
N PHE A 30 29.85 19.81 74.08
CA PHE A 30 31.06 20.57 74.41
C PHE A 30 30.79 22.08 74.43
N ASP A 31 29.82 22.55 73.63
CA ASP A 31 29.42 23.96 73.54
C ASP A 31 30.63 24.90 73.53
N LEU A 32 31.34 24.91 72.39
CA LEU A 32 32.57 25.67 72.22
C LEU A 32 32.40 27.15 72.59
N GLU A 33 31.22 27.73 72.38
CA GLU A 33 31.00 29.14 72.68
C GLU A 33 30.96 29.40 74.19
N LYS A 34 30.30 28.53 74.95
CA LYS A 34 30.34 28.59 76.41
C LYS A 34 31.74 28.35 76.97
N GLU A 35 32.49 27.39 76.41
CA GLU A 35 33.87 27.12 76.85
C GLU A 35 34.82 28.29 76.58
N LYS A 36 34.67 29.00 75.45
CA LYS A 36 35.45 30.23 75.18
C LYS A 36 35.26 31.28 76.26
N VAL A 37 34.02 31.52 76.70
CA VAL A 37 33.74 32.49 77.78
C VAL A 37 34.46 32.09 79.07
N ALA A 38 34.45 30.81 79.42
CA ALA A 38 35.15 30.31 80.61
C ALA A 38 36.69 30.46 80.48
N LEU A 39 37.24 30.26 79.29
CA LEU A 39 38.66 30.46 79.01
C LEU A 39 39.07 31.93 79.06
N ASP A 40 38.22 32.83 78.57
CA ASP A 40 38.45 34.27 78.65
C ASP A 40 38.49 34.73 80.12
N GLU A 41 37.56 34.27 80.96
CA GLU A 41 37.59 34.55 82.40
C GLU A 41 38.87 34.02 83.08
N GLN A 42 39.33 32.83 82.70
CA GLN A 42 40.58 32.26 83.22
C GLN A 42 41.79 33.09 82.75
N GLY A 43 41.81 33.52 81.49
CA GLY A 43 42.85 34.37 80.92
C GLY A 43 42.95 35.71 81.65
N LEU A 44 41.83 36.35 81.93
CA LEU A 44 41.77 37.59 82.71
C LEU A 44 42.33 37.40 84.13
N ARG A 45 41.95 36.32 84.81
CA ARG A 45 42.47 35.99 86.16
C ARG A 45 43.97 35.70 86.14
N ILE A 46 44.49 35.06 85.09
CA ILE A 46 45.94 34.83 84.93
C ILE A 46 46.66 36.18 84.81
N ALA A 47 46.15 37.09 83.99
CA ALA A 47 46.72 38.43 83.81
C ALA A 47 46.71 39.22 85.13
N GLU A 48 45.60 39.22 85.86
CA GLU A 48 45.47 39.86 87.17
C GLU A 48 46.47 39.27 88.18
N ASN A 49 46.58 37.95 88.26
CA ASN A 49 47.55 37.27 89.14
C ASN A 49 49.00 37.60 88.79
N GLN A 50 49.30 37.79 87.50
CA GLN A 50 50.63 38.20 87.04
C GLN A 50 50.93 39.64 87.47
N GLU A 51 49.98 40.57 87.30
CA GLU A 51 50.12 41.96 87.74
C GLU A 51 50.29 42.06 89.26
N ASN A 52 49.47 41.34 90.02
CA ASN A 52 49.53 41.33 91.49
C ASN A 52 50.87 40.81 92.00
N SER A 53 51.40 39.71 91.44
CA SER A 53 52.73 39.21 91.82
C SER A 53 53.85 40.20 91.48
N GLN A 54 53.76 40.92 90.36
CA GLN A 54 54.73 41.99 90.05
C GLN A 54 54.67 43.12 91.09
N LYS A 55 53.46 43.57 91.47
CA LYS A 55 53.26 44.59 92.51
C LYS A 55 53.81 44.13 93.85
N ASN A 56 53.47 42.91 94.29
CA ASN A 56 53.95 42.35 95.55
C ASN A 56 55.47 42.19 95.59
N ARG A 57 56.07 41.72 94.49
CA ARG A 57 57.53 41.60 94.36
C ARG A 57 58.23 42.94 94.51
N ARG A 58 57.68 44.01 93.91
CA ARG A 58 58.22 45.38 94.08
C ARG A 58 58.11 45.85 95.52
N LYS A 59 56.95 45.68 96.16
CA LYS A 59 56.74 46.02 97.58
C LYS A 59 57.72 45.29 98.50
N LEU A 60 57.91 43.98 98.30
CA LEU A 60 58.88 43.21 99.09
C LEU A 60 60.31 43.68 98.91
N ALA A 61 60.70 44.04 97.69
CA ALA A 61 62.03 44.60 97.43
C ALA A 61 62.25 45.93 98.16
N GLU A 62 61.23 46.80 98.20
CA GLU A 62 61.24 48.06 98.95
C GLU A 62 61.31 47.81 100.46
N SER A 63 60.41 47.00 101.02
CA SER A 63 60.42 46.65 102.46
C SER A 63 61.73 46.00 102.90
N THR A 64 62.34 45.17 102.05
CA THR A 64 63.66 44.57 102.32
C THR A 64 64.76 45.62 102.35
N ARG A 65 64.72 46.59 101.43
CA ARG A 65 65.67 47.71 101.39
C ARG A 65 65.53 48.61 102.61
N ASP A 66 64.30 48.89 103.03
CA ASP A 66 64.01 49.77 104.15
C ASP A 66 64.40 49.10 105.48
N PHE A 67 64.12 47.80 105.63
CA PHE A 67 64.62 47.00 106.76
C PHE A 67 66.15 47.03 106.87
N LYS A 68 66.88 46.94 105.74
CA LYS A 68 68.35 47.04 105.73
C LYS A 68 68.86 48.39 106.25
N LYS A 69 68.12 49.47 105.99
CA LYS A 69 68.47 50.86 106.36
C LYS A 69 67.99 51.26 107.77
N ALA A 70 67.09 50.50 108.38
CA ALA A 70 66.52 50.81 109.68
C ALA A 70 67.57 50.78 110.82
N ALA A 71 67.33 51.58 111.87
CA ALA A 71 68.12 51.57 113.09
C ALA A 71 67.99 50.23 113.82
N PRO A 72 68.98 49.80 114.62
CA PRO A 72 68.95 48.49 115.30
C PRO A 72 67.72 48.30 116.19
N GLU A 73 67.26 49.38 116.84
CA GLU A 73 66.07 49.38 117.70
C GLU A 73 64.77 49.06 116.92
N ASP A 74 64.68 49.50 115.65
CA ASP A 74 63.49 49.36 114.79
C ASP A 74 63.49 48.07 113.95
N LYS A 75 64.63 47.40 113.81
CA LYS A 75 64.73 46.18 112.99
C LYS A 75 63.82 45.08 113.52
N LEU A 76 63.75 44.90 114.84
CA LEU A 76 62.96 43.83 115.43
C LEU A 76 61.45 43.96 115.10
N SER A 77 60.94 45.20 115.04
CA SER A 77 59.53 45.45 114.70
C SER A 77 59.25 45.25 113.20
N LEU A 78 60.17 45.69 112.33
CA LEU A 78 60.04 45.53 110.87
C LEU A 78 60.25 44.09 110.39
N PHE A 79 61.06 43.30 111.10
CA PHE A 79 61.37 41.92 110.72
C PHE A 79 60.12 41.03 110.62
N ASN A 80 59.23 41.12 111.60
CA ASN A 80 57.99 40.32 111.62
C ASN A 80 57.08 40.64 110.43
N SER A 81 56.96 41.92 110.07
CA SER A 81 56.19 42.36 108.91
C SER A 81 56.82 41.88 107.59
N LEU A 82 58.15 42.00 107.47
CA LEU A 82 58.88 41.56 106.29
C LEU A 82 58.78 40.05 106.08
N LEU A 83 58.98 39.26 107.14
CA LEU A 83 58.88 37.81 107.10
C LEU A 83 57.47 37.38 106.66
N LYS A 84 56.44 38.01 107.22
CA LYS A 84 55.05 37.76 106.85
C LYS A 84 54.79 38.09 105.38
N GLY A 85 55.31 39.20 104.87
CA GLY A 85 55.18 39.55 103.45
C GLY A 85 55.84 38.52 102.52
N TYR A 86 57.02 38.00 102.87
CA TYR A 86 57.67 36.94 102.10
C TYR A 86 56.85 35.64 102.12
N GLN A 87 56.30 35.26 103.27
CA GLN A 87 55.43 34.10 103.40
C GLN A 87 54.18 34.25 102.52
N GLU A 88 53.50 35.41 102.58
CA GLU A 88 52.32 35.70 101.77
C GLU A 88 52.63 35.63 100.27
N GLU A 89 53.77 36.15 99.80
CA GLU A 89 54.11 36.05 98.38
C GLU A 89 54.44 34.61 97.95
N VAL A 90 55.10 33.81 98.78
CA VAL A 90 55.33 32.38 98.50
C VAL A 90 54.00 31.63 98.37
N ASP A 91 53.05 31.89 99.27
CA ASP A 91 51.71 31.31 99.22
C ASP A 91 50.95 31.78 97.96
N ASN A 92 51.05 33.06 97.59
CA ASN A 92 50.42 33.62 96.40
C ASN A 92 51.01 33.04 95.11
N LEU A 93 52.34 32.86 95.04
CA LEU A 93 53.01 32.20 93.92
C LEU A 93 52.55 30.75 93.77
N THR A 94 52.41 30.03 94.88
CA THR A 94 51.90 28.66 94.90
C THR A 94 50.45 28.59 94.42
N LYS A 95 49.58 29.51 94.90
CA LYS A 95 48.18 29.63 94.44
C LYS A 95 48.09 29.94 92.95
N ARG A 96 48.91 30.86 92.44
CA ARG A 96 48.97 31.19 91.01
C ARG A 96 49.41 30.01 90.16
N ALA A 97 50.45 29.30 90.59
CA ALA A 97 50.95 28.12 89.88
C ALA A 97 49.86 27.05 89.77
N LYS A 98 49.22 26.71 90.89
CA LYS A 98 48.09 25.78 90.91
C LYS A 98 46.92 26.24 90.04
N PHE A 99 46.61 27.54 90.03
CA PHE A 99 45.54 28.07 89.19
C PHE A 99 45.84 27.84 87.70
N GLY A 100 47.05 28.19 87.25
CA GLY A 100 47.48 27.99 85.87
C GLY A 100 47.53 26.51 85.45
N GLU A 101 48.06 25.65 86.32
CA GLU A 101 48.09 24.19 86.09
C GLU A 101 46.68 23.61 85.95
N ASN A 102 45.75 23.98 86.84
CA ASN A 102 44.36 23.51 86.77
C ASN A 102 43.63 24.04 85.52
N ALA A 103 43.84 25.30 85.15
CA ALA A 103 43.27 25.88 83.93
C ALA A 103 43.75 25.10 82.68
N PHE A 104 45.05 24.81 82.60
CA PHE A 104 45.62 24.02 81.51
C PHE A 104 45.09 22.58 81.48
N LEU A 105 45.07 21.88 82.61
CA LEU A 105 44.61 20.49 82.66
C LEU A 105 43.13 20.35 82.32
N ASN A 106 42.31 21.33 82.72
CA ASN A 106 40.89 21.37 82.39
C ASN A 106 40.66 21.39 80.87
N ILE A 107 41.33 22.27 80.14
CA ILE A 107 41.19 22.31 78.67
C ILE A 107 41.83 21.11 77.99
N TYR A 108 43.00 20.65 78.47
CA TYR A 108 43.67 19.49 77.92
C TYR A 108 42.78 18.25 77.97
N GLN A 109 42.13 17.99 79.12
CA GLN A 109 41.25 16.84 79.27
C GLN A 109 40.06 16.89 78.31
N LYS A 110 39.38 18.04 78.21
CA LYS A 110 38.22 18.18 77.32
C LYS A 110 38.60 18.01 75.85
N LEU A 111 39.74 18.56 75.42
CA LEU A 111 40.22 18.41 74.04
C LEU A 111 40.76 17.00 73.74
N TYR A 112 41.33 16.32 74.75
CA TYR A 112 41.80 14.95 74.58
C TYR A 112 40.65 13.96 74.35
N GLU A 113 39.50 14.22 74.97
CA GLU A 113 38.27 13.43 74.79
C GLU A 113 37.50 13.80 73.50
N ALA A 114 37.88 14.89 72.82
CA ALA A 114 37.19 15.36 71.64
C ALA A 114 37.43 14.45 70.43
N PRO A 115 36.37 13.94 69.78
CA PRO A 115 36.51 13.19 68.54
C PRO A 115 36.93 14.15 67.40
N ASP A 116 37.79 13.66 66.52
CA ASP A 116 38.28 14.41 65.37
C ASP A 116 37.11 14.83 64.45
N PRO A 117 36.89 16.14 64.22
CA PRO A 117 35.83 16.61 63.32
C PRO A 117 36.15 16.43 61.83
N TYR A 118 37.42 16.27 61.45
CA TYR A 118 37.84 16.25 60.05
C TYR A 118 37.18 15.15 59.19
N PRO A 119 37.07 13.88 59.64
CA PRO A 119 36.44 12.82 58.83
C PRO A 119 34.98 13.12 58.48
N VAL A 120 34.25 13.79 59.38
CA VAL A 120 32.85 14.18 59.14
C VAL A 120 32.78 15.30 58.13
N LEU A 121 33.61 16.34 58.28
CA LEU A 121 33.66 17.46 57.33
C LEU A 121 34.08 17.01 55.93
N ALA A 122 35.05 16.10 55.83
CA ALA A 122 35.46 15.50 54.56
C ALA A 122 34.31 14.72 53.92
N SER A 123 33.62 13.88 54.69
CA SER A 123 32.45 13.13 54.20
C SER A 123 31.31 14.04 53.74
N VAL A 124 31.05 15.16 54.44
CA VAL A 124 30.03 16.13 54.03
C VAL A 124 30.42 16.81 52.72
N ALA A 125 31.68 17.23 52.58
CA ALA A 125 32.17 17.83 51.34
C ALA A 125 32.08 16.88 50.14
N GLU A 126 32.39 15.59 50.32
CA GLU A 126 32.21 14.56 49.30
C GLU A 126 30.72 14.34 48.94
N GLN A 127 29.84 14.33 49.95
CA GLN A 127 28.40 14.19 49.73
C GLN A 127 27.82 15.40 48.98
N ASP A 128 28.27 16.62 49.29
CA ASP A 128 27.84 17.84 48.60
C ASP A 128 28.23 17.84 47.12
N LEU A 129 29.43 17.36 46.79
CA LEU A 129 29.87 17.17 45.40
C LEU A 129 28.98 16.16 44.68
N LYS A 130 28.73 15.01 45.31
CA LYS A 130 27.87 13.96 44.74
C LYS A 130 26.43 14.43 44.56
N LEU A 131 25.89 15.22 45.48
CA LEU A 131 24.56 15.83 45.37
C LEU A 131 24.49 16.78 44.19
N SER A 132 25.50 17.65 44.01
CA SER A 132 25.57 18.57 42.86
C SER A 132 25.60 17.83 41.52
N GLU A 133 26.36 16.73 41.42
CA GLU A 133 26.41 15.87 40.24
C GLU A 133 25.04 15.23 39.95
N LEU A 134 24.40 14.64 40.97
CA LEU A 134 23.09 14.01 40.85
C LEU A 134 21.99 15.02 40.46
N GLU A 135 22.03 16.22 41.01
CA GLU A 135 21.09 17.29 40.62
C GLU A 135 21.28 17.69 39.15
N SER A 136 22.53 17.77 38.68
CA SER A 136 22.84 18.08 37.29
C SER A 136 22.31 17.00 36.34
N GLU A 137 22.53 15.73 36.67
CA GLU A 137 22.00 14.59 35.92
C GLU A 137 20.47 14.55 35.95
N ASN A 138 19.84 14.81 37.10
CA ASN A 138 18.39 14.89 37.22
C ASN A 138 17.79 16.00 36.35
N ARG A 139 18.46 17.16 36.27
CA ARG A 139 18.06 18.25 35.36
C ARG A 139 18.14 17.81 33.90
N LYS A 140 19.21 17.13 33.49
CA LYS A 140 19.36 16.60 32.12
C LYS A 140 18.26 15.59 31.77
N MET A 141 18.04 14.60 32.64
CA MET A 141 16.99 13.60 32.44
C MET A 141 15.59 14.22 32.33
N LYS A 142 15.30 15.27 33.09
CA LYS A 142 14.02 15.99 32.98
C LYS A 142 13.85 16.68 31.62
N VAL A 143 14.92 17.26 31.08
CA VAL A 143 14.90 17.87 29.74
C VAL A 143 14.66 16.81 28.67
N GLU A 144 15.41 15.71 28.70
CA GLU A 144 15.24 14.59 27.76
C GLU A 144 13.83 13.98 27.83
N LEU A 145 13.26 13.85 29.03
CA LEU A 145 11.89 13.37 29.20
C LEU A 145 10.85 14.31 28.59
N GLU A 146 11.03 15.62 28.71
CA GLU A 146 10.14 16.60 28.07
C GLU A 146 10.30 16.57 26.54
N GLU A 147 11.52 16.43 26.03
CA GLU A 147 11.77 16.25 24.59
C GLU A 147 11.04 15.00 24.06
N PHE A 148 11.21 13.85 24.70
CA PHE A 148 10.50 12.62 24.31
C PHE A 148 8.97 12.75 24.42
N ARG A 149 8.46 13.48 25.42
CA ARG A 149 7.02 13.76 25.52
C ARG A 149 6.54 14.59 24.33
N THR A 150 7.26 15.64 23.97
CA THR A 150 6.89 16.48 22.81
C THR A 150 6.95 15.68 21.51
N GLU A 151 7.98 14.88 21.31
CA GLU A 151 8.11 14.01 20.13
C GLU A 151 6.97 12.98 20.07
N ALA A 152 6.62 12.34 21.19
CA ALA A 152 5.50 11.42 21.25
C ALA A 152 4.15 12.07 20.88
N THR A 153 3.92 13.32 21.33
CA THR A 153 2.71 14.06 20.92
C THR A 153 2.71 14.40 19.43
N HIS A 154 3.86 14.75 18.88
CA HIS A 154 4.03 15.04 17.46
C HIS A 154 3.80 13.78 16.61
N LEU A 155 4.38 12.64 16.98
CA LEU A 155 4.15 11.35 16.33
C LEU A 155 2.68 10.93 16.37
N LYS A 156 1.99 11.14 17.50
CA LYS A 156 0.55 10.86 17.60
C LYS A 156 -0.28 11.73 16.64
N ASN A 157 0.06 13.00 16.49
CA ASN A 157 -0.58 13.91 15.54
C ASN A 157 -0.31 13.50 14.08
N GLN A 158 0.92 13.11 13.76
CA GLN A 158 1.27 12.57 12.44
C GLN A 158 0.49 11.30 12.13
N GLN A 159 0.38 10.38 13.09
CA GLN A 159 -0.40 9.14 12.92
C GLN A 159 -1.89 9.42 12.65
N ALA A 160 -2.46 10.43 13.29
CA ALA A 160 -3.83 10.87 12.99
C ALA A 160 -3.97 11.42 11.57
N THR A 161 -2.98 12.17 11.08
CA THR A 161 -2.94 12.67 9.70
C THR A 161 -2.83 11.53 8.69
N ILE A 162 -1.94 10.56 8.93
CA ILE A 162 -1.76 9.39 8.07
C ILE A 162 -3.08 8.62 7.93
N ARG A 163 -3.77 8.33 9.04
CA ARG A 163 -5.07 7.65 9.00
C ARG A 163 -6.12 8.39 8.17
N ARG A 164 -6.16 9.73 8.25
CA ARG A 164 -7.09 10.54 7.44
C ARG A 164 -6.74 10.48 5.95
N LEU A 165 -5.45 10.48 5.62
CA LEU A 165 -4.98 10.38 4.23
C LEU A 165 -5.24 8.99 3.65
N GLU A 166 -4.99 7.93 4.42
CA GLU A 166 -5.30 6.54 4.03
C GLU A 166 -6.79 6.36 3.76
N GLU A 167 -7.66 6.85 4.65
CA GLU A 167 -9.11 6.79 4.48
C GLU A 167 -9.57 7.56 3.24
N ARG A 168 -9.02 8.77 3.00
CA ARG A 168 -9.31 9.54 1.79
C ARG A 168 -8.86 8.82 0.52
N ASN A 169 -7.70 8.16 0.55
CA ASN A 169 -7.19 7.42 -0.59
C ASN A 169 -8.09 6.23 -0.92
N ARG A 170 -8.49 5.48 0.11
CA ARG A 170 -9.46 4.37 -0.02
C ARG A 170 -10.80 4.83 -0.60
N GLN A 171 -11.31 5.97 -0.18
CA GLN A 171 -12.54 6.55 -0.73
C GLN A 171 -12.39 6.93 -2.21
N LEU A 172 -11.25 7.51 -2.60
CA LEU A 172 -10.96 7.84 -4.00
C LEU A 172 -10.84 6.59 -4.86
N GLU A 173 -10.18 5.54 -4.36
CA GLU A 173 -10.07 4.24 -5.04
C GLU A 173 -11.46 3.63 -5.27
N GLN A 174 -12.32 3.60 -4.24
CA GLN A 174 -13.69 3.11 -4.35
C GLN A 174 -14.52 3.91 -5.36
N GLN A 175 -14.46 5.26 -5.30
CA GLN A 175 -15.15 6.12 -6.26
C GLN A 175 -14.67 5.89 -7.69
N MET A 176 -13.37 5.61 -7.88
CA MET A 176 -12.82 5.30 -9.20
C MET A 176 -13.31 3.94 -9.70
N GLU A 177 -13.33 2.92 -8.83
CA GLU A 177 -13.84 1.59 -9.17
C GLU A 177 -15.33 1.62 -9.55
N GLU A 178 -16.15 2.36 -8.79
CA GLU A 178 -17.56 2.59 -9.12
C GLU A 178 -17.73 3.28 -10.47
N LYS A 179 -16.99 4.38 -10.73
CA LYS A 179 -17.03 5.07 -12.03
C LYS A 179 -16.61 4.17 -13.18
N VAL A 180 -15.56 3.36 -13.00
CA VAL A 180 -15.12 2.41 -14.02
C VAL A 180 -16.22 1.39 -14.29
N LYS A 181 -16.84 0.85 -13.23
CA LYS A 181 -17.96 -0.10 -13.36
C LYS A 181 -19.14 0.52 -14.11
N GLU A 182 -19.55 1.74 -13.76
CA GLU A 182 -20.60 2.48 -14.47
C GLU A 182 -20.27 2.69 -15.95
N ILE A 183 -19.04 3.11 -16.26
CA ILE A 183 -18.59 3.29 -17.65
C ILE A 183 -18.64 1.97 -18.42
N VAL A 184 -18.15 0.89 -17.82
CA VAL A 184 -18.17 -0.45 -18.44
C VAL A 184 -19.61 -0.89 -18.69
N GLU A 185 -20.51 -0.78 -17.70
CA GLU A 185 -21.91 -1.14 -17.85
C GLU A 185 -22.61 -0.32 -18.94
N MET A 186 -22.39 1.00 -18.99
CA MET A 186 -22.93 1.86 -20.06
C MET A 186 -22.43 1.42 -21.44
N LYS A 187 -21.13 1.12 -21.55
CA LYS A 187 -20.53 0.69 -22.83
C LYS A 187 -21.03 -0.69 -23.25
N GLN A 188 -21.24 -1.59 -22.30
CA GLN A 188 -21.81 -2.92 -22.55
C GLN A 188 -23.25 -2.83 -23.03
N ARG A 189 -24.07 -1.97 -22.43
CA ARG A 189 -25.44 -1.69 -22.89
C ARG A 189 -25.45 -1.09 -24.29
N SER A 190 -24.64 -0.06 -24.54
CA SER A 190 -24.53 0.57 -25.86
C SER A 190 -24.07 -0.42 -26.94
N LEU A 191 -23.09 -1.28 -26.64
CA LEU A 191 -22.64 -2.32 -27.57
C LEU A 191 -23.71 -3.39 -27.82
N ALA A 192 -24.45 -3.78 -26.79
CA ALA A 192 -25.56 -4.72 -26.92
C ALA A 192 -26.69 -4.14 -27.80
N GLU A 193 -27.03 -2.86 -27.61
CA GLU A 193 -28.00 -2.14 -28.45
C GLU A 193 -27.54 -2.03 -29.91
N GLU A 194 -26.25 -1.73 -30.14
CA GLU A 194 -25.67 -1.66 -31.49
C GLU A 194 -25.70 -3.03 -32.17
N ASN A 195 -25.24 -4.08 -31.48
CA ASN A 195 -25.27 -5.45 -31.97
C ASN A 195 -26.70 -5.90 -32.28
N GLN A 196 -27.67 -5.58 -31.42
CA GLN A 196 -29.08 -5.89 -31.67
C GLN A 196 -29.59 -5.23 -32.95
N LYS A 197 -29.32 -3.92 -33.14
CA LYS A 197 -29.67 -3.20 -34.37
C LYS A 197 -29.01 -3.82 -35.60
N THR A 198 -27.72 -4.17 -35.53
CA THR A 198 -27.01 -4.84 -36.62
C THR A 198 -27.63 -6.20 -36.94
N MET A 199 -27.98 -6.99 -35.92
CA MET A 199 -28.64 -8.29 -36.10
C MET A 199 -30.02 -8.15 -36.74
N GLU A 200 -30.82 -7.15 -36.34
CA GLU A 200 -32.11 -6.85 -36.97
C GLU A 200 -31.94 -6.51 -38.45
N VAL A 201 -31.01 -5.61 -38.79
CA VAL A 201 -30.70 -5.25 -40.19
C VAL A 201 -30.23 -6.45 -41.01
N LEU A 202 -29.36 -7.29 -40.44
CA LEU A 202 -28.89 -8.50 -41.11
C LEU A 202 -30.02 -9.50 -41.33
N LYS A 203 -30.93 -9.65 -40.37
CA LYS A 203 -32.10 -10.52 -40.48
C LYS A 203 -33.07 -10.04 -41.55
N ASP A 204 -33.37 -8.74 -41.59
CA ASP A 204 -34.23 -8.16 -42.64
C ASP A 204 -33.61 -8.33 -44.02
N ARG A 205 -32.28 -8.14 -44.13
CA ARG A 205 -31.54 -8.39 -45.36
C ARG A 205 -31.56 -9.86 -45.75
N GLU A 206 -31.40 -10.77 -44.81
CA GLU A 206 -31.48 -12.21 -45.05
C GLU A 206 -32.85 -12.60 -45.58
N GLN A 207 -33.93 -12.10 -44.97
CA GLN A 207 -35.30 -12.32 -45.45
C GLN A 207 -35.49 -11.82 -46.88
N LEU A 208 -35.03 -10.60 -47.19
CA LEU A 208 -35.10 -10.05 -48.55
C LEU A 208 -34.34 -10.92 -49.56
N LEU A 209 -33.14 -11.40 -49.20
CA LEU A 209 -32.35 -12.28 -50.06
C LEU A 209 -33.00 -13.66 -50.24
N GLN A 210 -33.63 -14.19 -49.19
CA GLN A 210 -34.41 -15.44 -49.27
C GLN A 210 -35.61 -15.28 -50.21
N ASP A 211 -36.32 -14.15 -50.14
CA ASP A 211 -37.43 -13.83 -51.04
C ASP A 211 -36.97 -13.66 -52.49
N GLN A 212 -35.88 -12.95 -52.73
CA GLN A 212 -35.27 -12.82 -54.06
C GLN A 212 -34.82 -14.18 -54.61
N LEU A 213 -34.20 -15.03 -53.78
CA LEU A 213 -33.79 -16.38 -54.16
C LEU A 213 -35.00 -17.23 -54.52
N ARG A 214 -36.09 -17.14 -53.75
CA ARG A 214 -37.35 -17.84 -54.05
C ARG A 214 -37.94 -17.35 -55.37
N GLN A 215 -38.02 -16.05 -55.60
CA GLN A 215 -38.51 -15.47 -56.85
C GLN A 215 -37.66 -15.90 -58.05
N ALA A 216 -36.32 -15.91 -57.92
CA ALA A 216 -35.42 -16.38 -58.96
C ALA A 216 -35.62 -17.87 -59.25
N LYS A 217 -35.75 -18.71 -58.21
CA LYS A 217 -36.06 -20.14 -58.37
C LYS A 217 -37.41 -20.37 -59.06
N ASP A 218 -38.44 -19.63 -58.66
CA ASP A 218 -39.78 -19.72 -59.27
C ASP A 218 -39.73 -19.28 -60.74
N SER A 219 -38.96 -18.22 -61.06
CA SER A 219 -38.73 -17.76 -62.43
C SER A 219 -38.00 -18.81 -63.27
N VAL A 220 -36.92 -19.42 -62.74
CA VAL A 220 -36.19 -20.50 -63.43
C VAL A 220 -37.10 -21.71 -63.65
N SER A 221 -37.88 -22.11 -62.65
CA SER A 221 -38.86 -23.21 -62.77
C SER A 221 -39.90 -22.89 -63.85
N ASN A 222 -40.42 -21.66 -63.89
CA ASN A 222 -41.35 -21.23 -64.92
C ASN A 222 -40.70 -21.22 -66.31
N MET A 223 -39.47 -20.72 -66.44
CA MET A 223 -38.70 -20.75 -67.68
C MET A 223 -38.41 -22.18 -68.15
N GLN A 224 -38.11 -23.10 -67.23
CA GLN A 224 -37.96 -24.53 -67.54
C GLN A 224 -39.26 -25.12 -68.09
N LYS A 225 -40.41 -24.87 -67.44
CA LYS A 225 -41.72 -25.31 -67.94
C LYS A 225 -42.05 -24.72 -69.30
N LEU A 226 -41.82 -23.43 -69.50
CA LEU A 226 -42.01 -22.78 -70.81
C LEU A 226 -41.07 -23.35 -71.87
N HIS A 227 -39.83 -23.67 -71.50
CA HIS A 227 -38.87 -24.29 -72.40
C HIS A 227 -39.29 -25.70 -72.78
N GLU A 228 -39.75 -26.52 -71.83
CA GLU A 228 -40.31 -27.86 -72.07
C GLU A 228 -41.53 -27.79 -73.01
N LEU A 229 -42.45 -26.84 -72.76
CA LEU A 229 -43.61 -26.61 -73.63
C LEU A 229 -43.20 -26.16 -75.04
N ALA A 230 -42.24 -25.24 -75.17
CA ALA A 230 -41.74 -24.82 -76.47
C ALA A 230 -41.02 -25.96 -77.20
N GLN A 231 -40.28 -26.81 -76.46
CA GLN A 231 -39.59 -27.96 -77.02
C GLN A 231 -40.60 -29.04 -77.48
N SER A 232 -41.69 -29.27 -76.73
CA SER A 232 -42.75 -30.18 -77.15
C SER A 232 -43.48 -29.65 -78.40
N GLN A 233 -43.79 -28.35 -78.45
CA GLN A 233 -44.38 -27.71 -79.63
C GLN A 233 -43.45 -27.79 -80.86
N LEU A 234 -42.16 -27.56 -80.69
CA LEU A 234 -41.18 -27.73 -81.78
C LEU A 234 -41.11 -29.18 -82.26
N PHE A 235 -41.21 -30.14 -81.34
CA PHE A 235 -41.27 -31.56 -81.69
C PHE A 235 -42.54 -31.90 -82.47
N GLU A 236 -43.71 -31.41 -82.04
CA GLU A 236 -44.98 -31.55 -82.75
C GLU A 236 -44.94 -30.92 -84.15
N LEU A 237 -44.46 -29.68 -84.26
CA LEU A 237 -44.30 -29.00 -85.56
C LEU A 237 -43.33 -29.73 -86.47
N ARG A 238 -42.25 -30.29 -85.93
CA ARG A 238 -41.31 -31.11 -86.69
C ARG A 238 -41.96 -32.40 -87.17
N ALA A 239 -42.72 -33.07 -86.31
CA ALA A 239 -43.48 -34.26 -86.65
C ALA A 239 -44.52 -33.97 -87.74
N GLN A 240 -45.28 -32.88 -87.61
CA GLN A 240 -46.22 -32.41 -88.64
C GLN A 240 -45.53 -32.07 -89.96
N SER A 241 -44.40 -31.37 -89.92
CA SER A 241 -43.61 -31.05 -91.12
C SER A 241 -43.07 -32.31 -91.80
N ASP A 242 -42.59 -33.29 -91.03
CA ASP A 242 -42.15 -34.58 -91.56
C ASP A 242 -43.33 -35.39 -92.14
N GLU A 243 -44.51 -35.33 -91.53
CA GLU A 243 -45.76 -35.93 -92.03
C GLU A 243 -46.24 -35.25 -93.32
N ASP A 244 -46.29 -33.91 -93.35
CA ASP A 244 -46.60 -33.11 -94.54
C ASP A 244 -45.59 -33.38 -95.67
N ARG A 245 -44.30 -33.51 -95.34
CA ARG A 245 -43.26 -33.86 -96.30
C ARG A 245 -43.47 -35.27 -96.86
N ALA A 246 -43.84 -36.23 -96.01
CA ALA A 246 -44.17 -37.58 -96.43
C ALA A 246 -45.44 -37.61 -97.30
N ALA A 247 -46.49 -36.86 -96.93
CA ALA A 247 -47.73 -36.72 -97.69
C ALA A 247 -47.45 -36.10 -99.06
N LYS A 248 -46.72 -34.98 -99.14
CA LYS A 248 -46.30 -34.36 -100.41
C LYS A 248 -45.43 -35.31 -101.24
N GLN A 249 -44.52 -36.07 -100.64
CA GLN A 249 -43.74 -37.07 -101.36
C GLN A 249 -44.64 -38.15 -101.95
N SER A 250 -45.67 -38.59 -101.22
CA SER A 250 -46.66 -39.54 -101.73
C SER A 250 -47.50 -38.96 -102.88
N GLU A 251 -47.85 -37.68 -102.81
CA GLU A 251 -48.55 -36.95 -103.87
C GLU A 251 -47.67 -36.80 -105.13
N VAL A 252 -46.38 -36.46 -104.96
CA VAL A 252 -45.41 -36.44 -106.06
C VAL A 252 -45.28 -37.81 -106.72
N ASN A 253 -45.25 -38.89 -105.93
CA ASN A 253 -45.21 -40.25 -106.47
C ASN A 253 -46.49 -40.59 -107.26
N LEU A 254 -47.67 -40.19 -106.77
CA LEU A 254 -48.95 -40.35 -107.47
C LEU A 254 -48.99 -39.54 -108.78
N LEU A 255 -48.51 -38.30 -108.76
CA LEU A 255 -48.39 -37.47 -109.96
C LEU A 255 -47.37 -38.05 -110.95
N MET A 256 -46.26 -38.61 -110.47
CA MET A 256 -45.31 -39.36 -111.30
C MET A 256 -46.00 -40.56 -111.98
N ASP A 257 -46.76 -41.36 -111.23
CA ASP A 257 -47.55 -42.48 -111.76
C ASP A 257 -48.60 -42.03 -112.80
N GLU A 258 -49.22 -40.87 -112.60
CA GLU A 258 -50.16 -40.27 -113.56
C GLU A 258 -49.46 -39.74 -114.81
N VAL A 259 -48.27 -39.15 -114.67
CA VAL A 259 -47.43 -38.74 -115.79
C VAL A 259 -46.98 -39.97 -116.59
N GLU A 260 -46.55 -41.04 -115.94
CA GLU A 260 -46.19 -42.30 -116.60
C GLU A 260 -47.39 -42.93 -117.32
N ARG A 261 -48.58 -42.93 -116.70
CA ARG A 261 -49.82 -43.37 -117.36
C ARG A 261 -50.20 -42.49 -118.54
N ALA A 262 -50.04 -41.17 -118.43
CA ALA A 262 -50.31 -40.24 -119.52
C ALA A 262 -49.32 -40.42 -120.67
N GLN A 263 -48.03 -40.62 -120.39
CA GLN A 263 -47.02 -40.95 -121.39
C GLN A 263 -47.30 -42.30 -122.07
N THR A 264 -47.75 -43.30 -121.30
CA THR A 264 -48.17 -44.60 -121.83
C THR A 264 -49.39 -44.47 -122.76
N ARG A 265 -50.37 -43.61 -122.39
CA ARG A 265 -51.52 -43.26 -123.23
C ARG A 265 -51.14 -42.46 -124.48
N LEU A 266 -50.16 -41.58 -124.37
CA LEU A 266 -49.67 -40.78 -125.50
C LEU A 266 -48.96 -41.69 -126.52
N LEU A 267 -48.15 -42.63 -126.03
CA LEU A 267 -47.55 -43.70 -126.83
C LEU A 267 -48.58 -44.63 -127.48
N SER A 268 -49.71 -44.93 -126.81
CA SER A 268 -50.78 -45.73 -127.40
C SER A 268 -51.60 -44.96 -128.44
N LEU A 269 -51.85 -43.67 -128.23
CA LEU A 269 -52.55 -42.80 -129.18
C LEU A 269 -51.70 -42.48 -130.42
N GLU A 270 -50.38 -42.43 -130.29
CA GLU A 270 -49.48 -42.37 -131.45
C GLU A 270 -49.52 -43.67 -132.27
N ARG A 271 -49.74 -44.83 -131.64
CA ARG A 271 -49.94 -46.11 -132.35
C ARG A 271 -51.32 -46.20 -133.04
N GLU A 272 -52.37 -45.62 -132.46
CA GLU A 272 -53.70 -45.57 -133.11
C GLU A 272 -53.78 -44.55 -134.26
N LYS A 273 -52.98 -43.47 -134.23
CA LYS A 273 -52.89 -42.50 -135.33
C LYS A 273 -52.29 -43.09 -136.61
N VAL A 274 -51.45 -44.12 -136.50
CA VAL A 274 -50.93 -44.87 -137.65
C VAL A 274 -52.00 -45.81 -138.26
N HIS A 275 -53.06 -46.13 -137.51
CA HIS A 275 -54.07 -47.09 -137.95
C HIS A 275 -55.21 -46.50 -138.81
N PHE A 276 -55.39 -45.16 -138.82
CA PHE A 276 -56.49 -44.49 -139.53
C PHE A 276 -56.10 -43.68 -140.79
N SER A 277 -54.85 -43.79 -141.26
CA SER A 277 -54.39 -43.15 -142.51
C SER A 277 -53.90 -44.18 -143.53
N ASN A 278 -54.82 -44.92 -144.16
CA ASN A 278 -54.53 -45.57 -145.46
C ASN A 278 -55.81 -45.90 -146.29
N PRO A 279 -56.10 -45.16 -147.38
CA PRO A 279 -57.36 -45.22 -148.12
C PRO A 279 -57.39 -46.23 -149.29
N ALA A 280 -57.16 -47.54 -149.05
CA ALA A 280 -57.09 -48.50 -150.17
C ALA A 280 -57.65 -49.93 -149.97
N ALA A 281 -58.29 -50.30 -148.83
CA ALA A 281 -58.53 -51.73 -148.52
C ALA A 281 -59.99 -52.24 -148.45
N TYR A 282 -61.04 -51.42 -148.61
CA TYR A 282 -62.43 -51.90 -148.45
C TYR A 282 -63.34 -51.83 -149.69
N ILE A 283 -62.81 -51.42 -150.86
CA ILE A 283 -63.48 -51.61 -152.17
C ILE A 283 -63.31 -53.04 -152.69
N LEU A 284 -62.38 -53.83 -152.13
CA LEU A 284 -62.10 -55.22 -152.54
C LEU A 284 -62.85 -56.31 -151.75
N LYS A 285 -63.64 -55.97 -150.71
CA LYS A 285 -64.24 -56.97 -149.80
C LYS A 285 -65.76 -57.17 -149.85
N TRP A 286 -66.52 -56.42 -150.66
CA TRP A 286 -67.97 -56.68 -150.84
C TRP A 286 -68.49 -56.71 -152.28
N ILE A 287 -67.61 -56.48 -153.28
CA ILE A 287 -67.75 -57.16 -154.59
C ILE A 287 -67.75 -58.69 -154.40
N GLN A 288 -67.20 -59.20 -153.28
CA GLN A 288 -67.21 -60.62 -152.91
C GLN A 288 -68.54 -61.12 -152.32
N LEU A 289 -69.48 -60.26 -151.92
CA LEU A 289 -70.75 -60.72 -151.34
C LEU A 289 -72.00 -60.47 -152.20
N VAL A 290 -71.87 -59.72 -153.30
CA VAL A 290 -72.86 -59.76 -154.39
C VAL A 290 -72.69 -61.02 -155.26
N SER A 291 -71.53 -61.70 -155.18
CA SER A 291 -71.26 -62.92 -155.95
C SER A 291 -71.75 -64.23 -155.30
N ASN A 292 -72.12 -64.24 -154.00
CA ASN A 292 -72.51 -65.46 -153.27
C ASN A 292 -74.01 -65.63 -152.99
N LEU A 293 -74.88 -64.81 -153.60
CA LEU A 293 -76.34 -65.00 -153.54
C LEU A 293 -76.99 -65.08 -154.94
N VAL A 294 -76.24 -65.60 -155.93
CA VAL A 294 -76.76 -65.98 -157.25
C VAL A 294 -76.73 -67.50 -157.47
N TYR A 295 -76.17 -68.31 -156.57
CA TYR A 295 -75.96 -69.74 -156.85
C TYR A 295 -76.33 -70.76 -155.77
N TYR A 296 -77.22 -70.43 -154.82
CA TYR A 296 -77.93 -71.48 -154.09
C TYR A 296 -79.38 -71.09 -153.83
N VAL A 297 -80.27 -71.85 -154.48
CA VAL A 297 -81.71 -72.03 -154.18
C VAL A 297 -82.69 -71.10 -154.91
N GLY A 298 -82.87 -71.38 -156.20
CA GLY A 298 -84.22 -71.49 -156.76
C GLY A 298 -84.68 -72.95 -156.67
N PHE A 299 -85.36 -73.32 -155.57
CA PHE A 299 -86.34 -74.43 -155.39
C PHE A 299 -86.55 -74.58 -153.87
N GLN A 300 -87.70 -74.37 -153.24
CA GLN A 300 -89.06 -74.56 -153.71
C GLN A 300 -90.05 -73.97 -152.68
N LEU A 301 -90.98 -73.12 -153.15
CA LEU A 301 -92.37 -72.91 -152.68
C LEU A 301 -92.71 -73.03 -151.17
N PHE A 302 -92.77 -71.89 -150.47
CA PHE A 302 -93.94 -71.31 -149.76
C PHE A 302 -93.53 -70.01 -149.04
#